data_AF-A0A3M7HT01-F1
#
_entry.id   AF-A0A3M7HT01-F1
#
_cell.length_a   1.000
_cell.length_b   1.000
_cell.length_c   1.000
_cell.angle_alpha   90.00
_cell.angle_beta   90.00
_cell.angle_gamma   90.00
#
_symmetry.space_group_name_H-M   'P 1'
#
loop_
_entity.id
_entity.type
_entity.pdbx_description
1 polymer ?
#
loop_
_entity_poly.entity_id
_entity_poly.type
_entity_poly.pdbx_seq_one_letter_code
_entity_poly.pdbx_strand_id
1 'polypeptide(L)'
;MPSAAELRQTAEQPLDPNTPQSYEIRERQQLEQPSETQRPANATNAPTNEDYEPNPSASTELEPERQQIVDSILRLYSGSGNHNEGSTGEKDMRVYAKQAVYDDVWSYCDTRYKIAGQWYGIPAVMKSSETKAIEIVSSTPSPDSPGTGMKPGEIVFKMKRAWTPKLLQKTYDVNHFVTLSMEKAMDDDGEGPSERVKYHKDQWNEKDYSHEGLGKVMKTLNGDFATIGTRPPKSL
;
A
#
# COMPACT_ATOMS: atom_id res chain seq x y z
N MET A 1 -14.98 23.81 -6.14
CA MET A 1 -13.69 23.14 -5.87
C MET A 1 -12.65 24.23 -5.71
N PRO A 2 -11.81 24.20 -4.67
CA PRO A 2 -10.76 25.21 -4.51
C PRO A 2 -9.79 25.15 -5.70
N SER A 3 -9.42 26.32 -6.18
CA SER A 3 -8.41 26.53 -7.21
C SER A 3 -7.03 26.12 -6.71
N ALA A 4 -6.10 25.86 -7.64
CA ALA A 4 -4.71 25.57 -7.31
C ALA A 4 -4.05 26.70 -6.48
N ALA A 5 -4.53 27.94 -6.62
CA ALA A 5 -4.07 29.08 -5.84
C ALA A 5 -4.57 29.02 -4.38
N GLU A 6 -5.82 28.62 -4.15
CA GLU A 6 -6.40 28.47 -2.81
C GLU A 6 -5.78 27.30 -2.04
N LEU A 7 -5.45 26.21 -2.75
CA LEU A 7 -4.69 25.09 -2.19
C LEU A 7 -3.26 25.49 -1.83
N ARG A 8 -2.59 26.30 -2.66
CA ARG A 8 -1.27 26.89 -2.34
C ARG A 8 -1.33 27.78 -1.12
N GLN A 9 -2.29 28.69 -1.05
CA GLN A 9 -2.43 29.62 0.07
C GLN A 9 -2.71 28.90 1.41
N THR A 10 -3.40 27.77 1.36
CA THR A 10 -3.63 26.90 2.53
C THR A 10 -2.38 26.12 2.93
N ALA A 11 -1.55 25.73 1.95
CA ALA A 11 -0.24 25.10 2.18
C ALA A 11 0.85 26.10 2.62
N GLU A 12 0.69 27.38 2.29
CA GLU A 12 1.63 28.48 2.56
C GLU A 12 1.32 29.23 3.87
N GLN A 13 0.26 28.88 4.60
CA GLN A 13 0.08 29.41 5.96
C GLN A 13 1.26 29.00 6.83
N PRO A 14 1.82 29.91 7.67
CA PRO A 14 2.96 29.59 8.51
C PRO A 14 2.58 28.46 9.48
N LEU A 15 3.09 27.26 9.20
CA LEU A 15 2.98 26.13 10.10
C LEU A 15 4.07 26.25 11.17
N ASP A 16 3.73 25.83 12.38
CA ASP A 16 4.61 25.85 13.56
C ASP A 16 6.04 25.38 13.22
N PRO A 17 7.07 26.23 13.44
CA PRO A 17 8.46 25.93 13.10
C PRO A 17 9.05 24.75 13.88
N ASN A 18 8.38 24.28 14.94
CA ASN A 18 8.78 23.08 15.69
C ASN A 18 8.10 21.80 15.20
N THR A 19 7.24 21.89 14.19
CA THR A 19 6.61 20.73 13.56
C THR A 19 7.41 20.32 12.32
N PRO A 20 8.12 19.16 12.35
CA PRO A 20 8.83 18.67 11.18
C PRO A 20 7.85 18.54 10.01
N GLN A 21 8.18 19.17 8.90
CA GLN A 21 7.29 19.19 7.75
C GLN A 21 7.25 17.81 7.10
N SER A 22 6.06 17.36 6.67
CA SER A 22 5.87 16.04 6.08
C SER A 22 6.72 15.82 4.82
N TYR A 23 7.08 16.90 4.10
CA TYR A 23 7.97 16.81 2.94
C TYR A 23 9.41 16.53 3.33
N GLU A 24 9.96 17.19 4.36
CA GLU A 24 11.32 16.93 4.86
C GLU A 24 11.45 15.55 5.48
N ILE A 25 10.37 15.04 6.07
CA ILE A 25 10.30 13.67 6.58
C ILE A 25 10.29 12.67 5.42
N ARG A 26 9.53 12.92 4.35
CA ARG A 26 9.42 11.99 3.21
C ARG A 26 10.67 12.00 2.32
N GLU A 27 11.26 13.17 2.09
CA GLU A 27 12.52 13.30 1.34
C GLU A 27 13.67 12.63 2.11
N ARG A 28 13.75 12.82 3.44
CA ARG A 28 14.62 12.01 4.30
C ARG A 28 14.30 10.53 4.20
N GLN A 29 13.03 10.12 4.29
CA GLN A 29 12.65 8.71 4.19
C GLN A 29 13.00 8.09 2.84
N GLN A 30 12.89 8.84 1.73
CA GLN A 30 13.34 8.39 0.40
C GLN A 30 14.86 8.26 0.32
N LEU A 31 15.60 9.22 0.89
CA LEU A 31 17.06 9.17 0.97
C LEU A 31 17.55 8.07 1.92
N GLU A 32 16.75 7.69 2.92
CA GLU A 32 17.02 6.64 3.90
C GLU A 32 16.49 5.26 3.48
N GLN A 33 15.89 5.11 2.29
CA GLN A 33 15.41 3.80 1.86
C GLN A 33 16.57 2.82 1.69
N PRO A 34 16.50 1.64 2.32
CA PRO A 34 17.49 0.59 2.07
C PRO A 34 17.46 0.20 0.59
N SER A 35 18.64 0.00 0.01
CA SER A 35 18.76 -0.62 -1.31
C SER A 35 18.08 -1.99 -1.29
N GLU A 36 17.66 -2.52 -2.44
CA GLU A 36 17.00 -3.84 -2.51
C GLU A 36 17.80 -4.93 -1.80
N THR A 37 19.13 -4.90 -1.90
CA THR A 37 20.04 -5.85 -1.23
C THR A 37 20.07 -5.74 0.29
N GLN A 38 19.58 -4.63 0.85
CA GLN A 38 19.50 -4.35 2.28
C GLN A 38 18.08 -4.55 2.83
N ARG A 39 17.08 -4.80 1.96
CA ARG A 39 15.70 -5.04 2.39
C ARG A 39 15.58 -6.46 2.97
N PRO A 40 14.82 -6.65 4.07
CA PRO A 40 14.64 -7.97 4.65
C PRO A 40 13.94 -8.93 3.68
N ALA A 41 14.46 -10.15 3.52
CA ALA A 41 13.82 -11.22 2.73
C ALA A 41 12.65 -11.88 3.51
N ASN A 42 11.76 -11.08 4.07
CA ASN A 42 10.72 -11.52 5.01
C ASN A 42 9.40 -11.94 4.33
N ALA A 43 9.31 -11.80 3.00
CA ALA A 43 8.15 -12.17 2.21
C ALA A 43 8.56 -12.93 0.94
N THR A 44 7.69 -13.83 0.49
CA THR A 44 7.88 -14.60 -0.75
C THR A 44 8.02 -13.67 -1.95
N ASN A 45 9.07 -13.88 -2.74
CA ASN A 45 9.26 -13.17 -4.01
C ASN A 45 8.32 -13.75 -5.07
N ALA A 46 7.89 -12.90 -5.99
CA ALA A 46 7.11 -13.35 -7.12
C ALA A 46 7.95 -14.32 -7.97
N PRO A 47 7.33 -15.34 -8.57
CA PRO A 47 8.01 -16.19 -9.54
C PRO A 47 8.57 -15.35 -10.70
N THR A 48 9.81 -15.63 -11.09
CA THR A 48 10.45 -15.00 -12.25
C THR A 48 9.86 -15.52 -13.54
N ASN A 49 9.65 -14.66 -14.55
CA ASN A 49 9.10 -15.01 -15.87
C ASN A 49 7.66 -15.56 -15.87
N GLU A 50 6.85 -15.23 -14.86
CA GLU A 50 5.43 -15.59 -14.84
C GLU A 50 4.52 -14.38 -15.11
N ASP A 51 3.39 -14.64 -15.77
CA ASP A 51 2.33 -13.64 -15.90
C ASP A 51 1.49 -13.60 -14.61
N TYR A 52 1.36 -12.41 -14.04
CA TYR A 52 0.57 -12.17 -12.83
C TYR A 52 -0.91 -11.88 -13.12
N GLU A 53 -1.38 -12.08 -14.35
CA GLU A 53 -2.83 -12.01 -14.65
C GLU A 53 -3.60 -12.96 -13.72
N PRO A 54 -4.57 -12.44 -12.93
CA PRO A 54 -5.35 -13.25 -12.01
C PRO A 54 -6.39 -14.11 -12.73
N ASN A 55 -6.61 -15.32 -12.21
CA ASN A 55 -7.71 -16.20 -12.58
C ASN A 55 -8.71 -16.35 -11.40
N PRO A 56 -9.77 -15.53 -11.34
CA PRO A 56 -10.73 -15.56 -10.22
C PRO A 56 -11.37 -16.93 -9.98
N SER A 57 -11.55 -17.75 -11.03
CA SER A 57 -12.13 -19.09 -10.92
C SER A 57 -11.18 -20.11 -10.27
N ALA A 58 -9.88 -19.81 -10.21
CA ALA A 58 -8.89 -20.62 -9.51
C ALA A 58 -8.60 -20.12 -8.08
N SER A 59 -9.27 -19.06 -7.64
CA SER A 59 -9.04 -18.45 -6.33
C SER A 59 -9.38 -19.41 -5.20
N THR A 60 -8.46 -19.53 -4.25
CA THR A 60 -8.72 -20.23 -2.99
C THR A 60 -9.66 -19.41 -2.10
N GLU A 61 -10.54 -20.07 -1.35
CA GLU A 61 -11.39 -19.40 -0.36
C GLU A 61 -10.57 -18.98 0.87
N LEU A 62 -10.85 -17.79 1.39
CA LEU A 62 -10.23 -17.29 2.62
C LEU A 62 -11.18 -17.47 3.81
N GLU A 63 -10.60 -17.75 4.97
CA GLU A 63 -11.30 -17.59 6.24
C GLU A 63 -11.84 -16.16 6.40
N PRO A 64 -13.01 -15.95 7.03
CA PRO A 64 -13.69 -14.65 7.03
C PRO A 64 -12.83 -13.47 7.48
N GLU A 65 -11.99 -13.66 8.50
CA GLU A 65 -11.11 -12.61 9.01
C GLU A 65 -9.99 -12.25 8.02
N ARG A 66 -9.45 -13.25 7.31
CA ARG A 66 -8.42 -13.04 6.28
C ARG A 66 -9.00 -12.42 5.02
N GLN A 67 -10.24 -12.78 4.67
CA GLN A 67 -10.98 -12.09 3.62
C GLN A 67 -11.14 -10.61 3.96
N GLN A 68 -11.51 -10.27 5.21
CA GLN A 68 -11.60 -8.88 5.65
C GLN A 68 -10.26 -8.12 5.52
N ILE A 69 -9.13 -8.78 5.79
CA ILE A 69 -7.79 -8.19 5.61
C ILE A 69 -7.56 -7.83 4.15
N VAL A 70 -7.76 -8.79 3.24
CA VAL A 70 -7.60 -8.56 1.79
C VAL A 70 -8.55 -7.46 1.31
N ASP A 71 -9.83 -7.50 1.69
CA ASP A 71 -10.82 -6.50 1.29
C ASP A 71 -10.45 -5.09 1.76
N SER A 72 -9.89 -4.96 2.97
CA SER A 72 -9.41 -3.68 3.50
C SER A 72 -8.25 -3.12 2.68
N ILE A 73 -7.32 -4.00 2.30
CA ILE A 73 -6.19 -3.63 1.43
C ILE A 73 -6.69 -3.21 0.05
N LEU A 74 -7.63 -3.96 -0.55
CA LEU A 74 -8.22 -3.60 -1.84
C LEU A 74 -8.97 -2.26 -1.79
N ARG A 75 -9.65 -1.94 -0.68
CA ARG A 75 -10.26 -0.62 -0.45
C ARG A 75 -9.20 0.47 -0.37
N LEU A 76 -8.07 0.24 0.32
CA LEU A 76 -6.95 1.19 0.39
C LEU A 76 -6.35 1.45 -1.00
N TYR A 77 -6.09 0.40 -1.79
CA TYR A 77 -5.69 0.54 -3.20
C TYR A 77 -6.71 1.37 -3.99
N SER A 78 -8.00 1.20 -3.69
CA SER A 78 -9.11 1.93 -4.34
C SER A 78 -9.36 3.33 -3.77
N GLY A 79 -8.48 3.81 -2.88
CA GLY A 79 -8.50 5.19 -2.37
C GLY A 79 -9.35 5.39 -1.13
N SER A 80 -9.63 4.35 -0.32
CA SER A 80 -10.29 4.52 0.98
C SER A 80 -9.46 5.33 1.98
N GLY A 81 -8.15 5.47 1.77
CA GLY A 81 -7.30 6.40 2.53
C GLY A 81 -7.62 7.86 2.22
N ASN A 82 -8.69 8.42 2.76
CA ASN A 82 -9.01 9.83 2.60
C ASN A 82 -9.74 10.40 3.82
N HIS A 83 -9.89 11.72 3.85
CA HIS A 83 -10.50 12.45 4.96
C HIS A 83 -11.99 12.77 4.76
N ASN A 84 -12.62 12.24 3.71
CA ASN A 84 -14.04 12.49 3.48
C ASN A 84 -14.86 11.80 4.58
N GLU A 85 -15.99 12.42 4.92
CA GLU A 85 -16.95 11.80 5.83
C GLU A 85 -17.40 10.44 5.29
N GLY A 86 -17.44 9.42 6.16
CA GLY A 86 -17.76 8.03 5.77
C GLY A 86 -16.60 7.24 5.16
N SER A 87 -15.41 7.82 5.03
CA SER A 87 -14.18 7.12 4.65
C SER A 87 -13.80 6.04 5.66
N THR A 88 -13.34 4.89 5.16
CA THR A 88 -12.90 3.76 5.99
C THR A 88 -11.39 3.71 6.19
N GLY A 89 -10.63 4.70 5.68
CA GLY A 89 -9.17 4.64 5.61
C GLY A 89 -8.46 4.30 6.93
N GLU A 90 -8.86 4.90 8.05
CA GLU A 90 -8.28 4.55 9.35
C GLU A 90 -8.57 3.10 9.74
N LYS A 91 -9.82 2.65 9.57
CA LYS A 91 -10.25 1.27 9.85
C LYS A 91 -9.52 0.27 8.96
N ASP A 92 -9.43 0.55 7.66
CA ASP A 92 -8.77 -0.34 6.71
C ASP A 92 -7.26 -0.42 6.99
N MET A 93 -6.63 0.66 7.50
CA MET A 93 -5.22 0.65 7.91
C MET A 93 -4.94 -0.23 9.14
N ARG A 94 -5.95 -0.52 9.99
CA ARG A 94 -5.79 -1.36 11.18
C ARG A 94 -5.49 -2.83 10.86
N VAL A 95 -5.56 -3.25 9.60
CA VAL A 95 -5.13 -4.60 9.20
C VAL A 95 -3.61 -4.75 9.19
N TYR A 96 -2.86 -3.64 9.20
CA TYR A 96 -1.41 -3.64 9.33
C TYR A 96 -1.00 -3.60 10.80
N ALA A 97 0.03 -4.37 11.15
CA ALA A 97 0.73 -4.23 12.42
C ALA A 97 1.37 -2.84 12.49
N LYS A 98 1.57 -2.31 13.69
CA LYS A 98 2.15 -0.98 13.91
C LYS A 98 3.54 -0.85 13.28
N GLN A 99 4.35 -1.91 13.38
CA GLN A 99 5.68 -2.03 12.79
C GLN A 99 5.68 -2.73 11.42
N ALA A 100 4.53 -2.73 10.74
CA ALA A 100 4.43 -3.36 9.43
C ALA A 100 5.35 -2.69 8.43
N VAL A 101 5.89 -3.51 7.53
CA VAL A 101 6.67 -3.07 6.38
C VAL A 101 5.83 -3.17 5.12
N TYR A 102 5.93 -2.15 4.25
CA TYR A 102 5.46 -2.19 2.87
C TYR A 102 6.67 -2.03 1.94
N ASP A 103 6.75 -2.91 0.96
CA ASP A 103 7.89 -3.06 0.08
C ASP A 103 7.38 -3.27 -1.35
N ASP A 104 7.53 -2.24 -2.17
CA ASP A 104 7.30 -2.33 -3.60
C ASP A 104 8.52 -1.80 -4.38
N VAL A 105 8.41 -1.85 -5.70
CA VAL A 105 9.45 -1.39 -6.62
C VAL A 105 9.75 0.13 -6.52
N TRP A 106 8.90 0.93 -5.88
CA TRP A 106 9.00 2.40 -5.79
C TRP A 106 9.18 2.95 -4.37
N SER A 107 8.91 2.15 -3.36
CA SER A 107 8.67 2.60 -1.99
C SER A 107 8.99 1.50 -1.00
N TYR A 108 9.69 1.90 0.05
CA TYR A 108 9.87 1.12 1.26
C TYR A 108 9.35 1.93 2.45
N CYS A 109 8.39 1.36 3.18
CA CYS A 109 7.82 1.94 4.40
C CYS A 109 7.96 0.92 5.51
N ASP A 110 8.44 1.32 6.68
CA ASP A 110 8.80 0.42 7.80
C ASP A 110 7.91 0.61 9.03
N THR A 111 6.79 1.34 8.89
CA THR A 111 5.76 1.46 9.92
C THR A 111 4.38 1.64 9.27
N ARG A 112 3.32 1.23 9.98
CA ARG A 112 1.92 1.48 9.56
C ARG A 112 1.65 2.94 9.20
N TYR A 113 2.24 3.88 9.95
CA TYR A 113 2.08 5.31 9.67
C TYR A 113 2.67 5.72 8.32
N LYS A 114 3.90 5.25 8.01
CA LYS A 114 4.52 5.51 6.69
C LYS A 114 3.73 4.85 5.56
N ILE A 115 3.23 3.64 5.79
CA ILE A 115 2.35 2.92 4.86
C ILE A 115 1.07 3.72 4.58
N ALA A 116 0.43 4.25 5.63
CA ALA A 116 -0.76 5.08 5.49
C ALA A 116 -0.52 6.30 4.59
N GLY A 117 0.68 6.90 4.64
CA GLY A 117 1.07 8.00 3.75
C GLY A 117 0.95 7.66 2.25
N GLN A 118 1.22 6.40 1.87
CA GLN A 118 1.08 5.93 0.49
C GLN A 118 -0.40 5.79 0.12
N TRP A 119 -1.19 5.09 0.95
CA TRP A 119 -2.60 4.87 0.70
C TRP A 119 -3.41 6.17 0.66
N TYR A 120 -3.07 7.13 1.52
CA TYR A 120 -3.69 8.46 1.53
C TYR A 120 -3.24 9.36 0.35
N GLY A 121 -2.15 8.99 -0.32
CA GLY A 121 -1.70 9.64 -1.56
C GLY A 121 -2.50 9.26 -2.78
N ILE A 122 -3.03 8.04 -2.84
CA ILE A 122 -3.78 7.55 -4.01
C ILE A 122 -4.94 8.48 -4.40
N PRO A 123 -5.90 8.83 -3.52
CA PRO A 123 -7.02 9.69 -3.91
C PRO A 123 -6.61 11.13 -4.22
N ALA A 124 -5.40 11.56 -3.80
CA ALA A 124 -4.87 12.87 -4.17
C ALA A 124 -4.44 12.90 -5.64
N VAL A 125 -3.81 11.84 -6.16
CA VAL A 125 -3.19 11.80 -7.50
C VAL A 125 -4.00 11.03 -8.55
N MET A 126 -4.86 10.10 -8.15
CA MET A 126 -5.66 9.26 -9.04
C MET A 126 -7.08 9.81 -9.21
N LYS A 127 -7.57 9.83 -10.47
CA LYS A 127 -8.98 10.09 -10.80
C LYS A 127 -9.82 8.86 -10.50
N SER A 128 -9.33 7.68 -10.87
CA SER A 128 -9.91 6.40 -10.49
C SER A 128 -8.82 5.36 -10.29
N SER A 129 -9.14 4.39 -9.46
CA SER A 129 -8.23 3.36 -9.00
C SER A 129 -9.07 2.13 -8.67
N GLU A 130 -9.14 1.15 -9.56
CA GLU A 130 -10.14 0.06 -9.49
C GLU A 130 -9.50 -1.32 -9.51
N THR A 131 -9.98 -2.23 -8.66
CA THR A 131 -9.65 -3.67 -8.75
C THR A 131 -10.53 -4.29 -9.82
N LYS A 132 -9.92 -4.88 -10.84
CA LYS A 132 -10.61 -5.55 -11.94
C LYS A 132 -10.76 -7.05 -11.71
N ALA A 133 -9.77 -7.68 -11.11
CA ALA A 133 -9.78 -9.09 -10.79
C ALA A 133 -8.80 -9.41 -9.67
N ILE A 134 -9.07 -10.51 -8.96
CA ILE A 134 -8.28 -11.02 -7.85
C ILE A 134 -8.28 -12.56 -7.94
N GLU A 135 -7.14 -13.15 -7.63
CA GLU A 135 -6.98 -14.59 -7.41
C GLU A 135 -6.18 -14.77 -6.13
N ILE A 136 -6.78 -15.37 -5.10
CA ILE A 136 -6.06 -15.85 -3.92
C ILE A 136 -5.31 -17.12 -4.32
N VAL A 137 -3.98 -17.04 -4.34
CA VAL A 137 -3.08 -18.14 -4.70
C VAL A 137 -2.89 -19.07 -3.51
N SER A 138 -2.69 -18.52 -2.32
CA SER A 138 -2.53 -19.30 -1.09
C SER A 138 -2.85 -18.48 0.17
N SER A 139 -3.17 -19.20 1.25
CA SER A 139 -3.37 -18.62 2.58
C SER A 139 -2.95 -19.62 3.65
N THR A 140 -1.96 -19.25 4.46
CA THR A 140 -1.46 -20.03 5.59
C THR A 140 -1.67 -19.26 6.90
N PRO A 141 -2.46 -19.76 7.87
CA PRO A 141 -2.64 -19.14 9.19
C PRO A 141 -1.34 -18.90 9.95
N SER A 142 -1.27 -17.81 10.73
CA SER A 142 -0.15 -17.62 11.67
C SER A 142 -0.21 -18.65 12.79
N PRO A 143 0.92 -19.27 13.16
CA PRO A 143 0.94 -20.24 14.25
C PRO A 143 0.57 -19.59 15.59
N ASP A 144 -0.07 -20.35 16.48
CA ASP A 144 -0.50 -19.86 17.79
C ASP A 144 0.66 -19.64 18.78
N SER A 145 1.84 -20.20 18.48
CA SER A 145 3.05 -19.93 19.24
C SER A 145 4.25 -19.94 18.28
N PRO A 146 5.10 -18.91 18.28
CA PRO A 146 6.29 -18.88 17.43
C PRO A 146 7.30 -19.91 17.95
N GLY A 147 7.28 -21.11 17.36
CA GLY A 147 8.34 -22.09 17.51
C GLY A 147 9.52 -21.76 16.59
N THR A 148 10.74 -22.04 17.05
CA THR A 148 11.95 -21.90 16.23
C THR A 148 11.81 -22.70 14.93
N GLY A 149 11.82 -22.02 13.79
CA GLY A 149 11.68 -22.65 12.46
C GLY A 149 10.26 -22.76 11.90
N MET A 150 9.23 -22.27 12.60
CA MET A 150 7.90 -22.14 11.99
C MET A 150 7.86 -20.98 10.98
N LYS A 151 7.24 -21.22 9.83
CA LYS A 151 6.96 -20.16 8.86
C LYS A 151 5.91 -19.19 9.43
N PRO A 152 6.02 -17.88 9.16
CA PRO A 152 4.96 -16.95 9.51
C PRO A 152 3.68 -17.30 8.76
N GLY A 153 2.56 -16.76 9.23
CA GLY A 153 1.34 -16.79 8.42
C GLY A 153 1.57 -16.03 7.11
N GLU A 154 0.85 -16.40 6.06
CA GLU A 154 1.01 -15.79 4.73
C GLU A 154 -0.34 -15.71 4.01
N ILE A 155 -0.53 -14.68 3.19
CA ILE A 155 -1.55 -14.64 2.14
C ILE A 155 -0.84 -14.21 0.84
N VAL A 156 -0.99 -14.99 -0.22
CA VAL A 156 -0.47 -14.66 -1.55
C VAL A 156 -1.64 -14.50 -2.50
N PHE A 157 -1.67 -13.40 -3.24
CA PHE A 157 -2.70 -13.17 -4.23
C PHE A 157 -2.18 -12.41 -5.45
N LYS A 158 -2.79 -12.71 -6.59
CA LYS A 158 -2.66 -11.93 -7.82
C LYS A 158 -3.81 -10.94 -7.91
N MET A 159 -3.53 -9.79 -8.50
CA MET A 159 -4.51 -8.72 -8.60
C MET A 159 -4.31 -7.95 -9.90
N LYS A 160 -5.40 -7.64 -10.60
CA LYS A 160 -5.41 -6.72 -11.74
C LYS A 160 -6.01 -5.39 -11.33
N ARG A 161 -5.27 -4.30 -11.56
CA ARG A 161 -5.67 -2.94 -11.20
C ARG A 161 -5.73 -2.05 -12.43
N ALA A 162 -6.76 -1.22 -12.49
CA ALA A 162 -6.85 -0.12 -13.45
C ALA A 162 -6.56 1.20 -12.73
N TRP A 163 -5.51 1.89 -13.17
CA TRP A 163 -5.07 3.17 -12.62
C TRP A 163 -5.33 4.28 -13.63
N THR A 164 -6.08 5.31 -13.22
CA THR A 164 -6.32 6.50 -14.05
C THR A 164 -5.83 7.73 -13.29
N PRO A 165 -4.62 8.24 -13.59
CA PRO A 165 -4.12 9.47 -12.97
C PRO A 165 -5.01 10.69 -13.26
N LYS A 166 -5.09 11.67 -12.36
CA LYS A 166 -5.92 12.87 -12.58
C LYS A 166 -5.49 13.71 -13.78
N LEU A 167 -4.18 13.78 -14.02
CA LEU A 167 -3.60 14.63 -15.05
C LEU A 167 -3.54 13.96 -16.42
N LEU A 168 -3.73 12.65 -16.47
CA LEU A 168 -3.67 11.87 -17.69
C LEU A 168 -5.06 11.33 -18.01
N GLN A 169 -5.47 11.42 -19.27
CA GLN A 169 -6.73 10.83 -19.73
C GLN A 169 -6.56 9.36 -20.15
N LYS A 170 -5.42 8.73 -19.82
CA LYS A 170 -5.13 7.32 -20.09
C LYS A 170 -5.28 6.51 -18.81
N THR A 171 -6.00 5.39 -18.92
CA THR A 171 -6.06 4.33 -17.92
C THR A 171 -4.99 3.30 -18.24
N TYR A 172 -4.39 2.75 -17.20
CA TYR A 172 -3.36 1.73 -17.31
C TYR A 172 -3.74 0.53 -16.46
N ASP A 173 -3.70 -0.65 -17.07
CA ASP A 173 -3.92 -1.90 -16.37
C ASP A 173 -2.57 -2.47 -15.93
N VAL A 174 -2.49 -2.90 -14.67
CA VAL A 174 -1.28 -3.46 -14.06
C VAL A 174 -1.65 -4.73 -13.33
N ASN A 175 -0.88 -5.79 -13.59
CA ASN A 175 -0.97 -7.04 -12.84
C ASN A 175 0.05 -7.05 -11.70
N HIS A 176 -0.45 -7.34 -10.50
CA HIS A 176 0.28 -7.37 -9.25
C HIS A 176 0.38 -8.80 -8.73
N PHE A 177 1.53 -9.12 -8.16
CA PHE A 177 1.76 -10.29 -7.31
C PHE A 177 2.06 -9.81 -5.89
N VAL A 178 1.09 -10.01 -5.00
CA VAL A 178 1.14 -9.51 -3.63
C VAL A 178 1.37 -10.66 -2.66
N THR A 179 2.32 -10.47 -1.75
CA THR A 179 2.54 -11.36 -0.61
C THR A 179 2.40 -10.58 0.69
N LEU A 180 1.52 -11.06 1.56
CA LEU A 180 1.33 -10.56 2.90
C LEU A 180 1.89 -11.59 3.89
N SER A 181 2.99 -11.26 4.55
CA SER A 181 3.40 -11.98 5.76
C SER A 181 2.56 -11.50 6.93
N MET A 182 2.03 -12.45 7.70
CA MET A 182 1.08 -12.24 8.77
C MET A 182 1.72 -12.55 10.13
N GLU A 183 1.25 -11.84 11.15
CA GLU A 183 1.52 -12.16 12.55
C GLU A 183 0.25 -12.03 13.38
N LYS A 184 0.24 -12.61 14.58
CA LYS A 184 -0.83 -12.35 15.55
C LYS A 184 -0.74 -10.90 16.01
N ALA A 185 -1.90 -10.26 16.18
CA ALA A 185 -1.97 -8.90 16.71
C ALA A 185 -1.35 -8.81 18.11
N MET A 186 -0.58 -7.77 18.33
CA MET A 186 -0.01 -7.42 19.64
C MET A 186 -0.91 -6.39 20.33
N ASP A 187 -0.80 -6.27 21.66
CA ASP A 187 -1.61 -5.32 22.43
C ASP A 187 -1.48 -3.87 21.93
N ASP A 188 -0.31 -3.49 21.43
CA ASP A 188 -0.02 -2.13 20.96
C ASP A 188 -0.47 -1.85 19.51
N ASP A 189 -0.96 -2.87 18.79
CA ASP A 189 -1.56 -2.69 17.46
C ASP A 189 -2.93 -2.00 17.53
N GLY A 190 -3.62 -2.16 18.65
CA GLY A 190 -4.98 -1.67 18.90
C GLY A 190 -6.07 -2.49 18.20
N GLU A 191 -7.24 -1.87 18.03
CA GLU A 191 -8.41 -2.50 17.42
C GLU A 191 -8.15 -2.99 15.98
N GLY A 192 -8.77 -4.12 15.61
CA GLY A 192 -8.70 -4.73 14.28
C GLY A 192 -8.77 -6.26 14.35
N PRO A 193 -8.49 -7.01 13.26
CA PRO A 193 -8.45 -8.48 13.25
C PRO A 193 -7.49 -9.12 14.28
N SER A 194 -7.58 -10.43 14.51
CA SER A 194 -6.65 -11.19 15.37
C SER A 194 -5.28 -11.41 14.72
N GLU A 195 -5.23 -11.38 13.39
CA GLU A 195 -4.00 -11.35 12.60
C GLU A 195 -3.78 -9.97 11.97
N ARG A 196 -2.51 -9.60 11.80
CA ARG A 196 -2.04 -8.35 11.22
C ARG A 196 -1.04 -8.62 10.12
N VAL A 197 -1.04 -7.78 9.10
CA VAL A 197 0.01 -7.75 8.09
C VAL A 197 1.28 -7.21 8.73
N LYS A 198 2.31 -8.05 8.81
CA LYS A 198 3.67 -7.70 9.23
C LYS A 198 4.50 -7.18 8.07
N TYR A 199 4.36 -7.78 6.90
CA TYR A 199 5.10 -7.43 5.70
C TYR A 199 4.19 -7.51 4.48
N HIS A 200 4.09 -6.44 3.72
CA HIS A 200 3.36 -6.38 2.47
C HIS A 200 4.38 -6.17 1.34
N LYS A 201 4.56 -7.19 0.52
CA LYS A 201 5.38 -7.10 -0.69
C LYS A 201 4.48 -7.02 -1.92
N ASP A 202 4.54 -5.92 -2.65
CA ASP A 202 3.81 -5.70 -3.91
C ASP A 202 4.80 -5.70 -5.08
N GLN A 203 4.65 -6.66 -5.99
CA GLN A 203 5.51 -6.83 -7.15
C GLN A 203 4.68 -6.72 -8.42
N TRP A 204 5.17 -5.97 -9.40
CA TRP A 204 4.48 -5.76 -10.66
C TRP A 204 5.00 -6.71 -11.72
N ASN A 205 4.15 -7.06 -12.67
CA ASN A 205 4.55 -7.86 -13.81
C ASN A 205 5.64 -7.14 -14.63
N GLU A 206 6.70 -7.84 -15.00
CA GLU A 206 7.84 -7.29 -15.75
C GLU A 206 7.43 -6.62 -17.06
N LYS A 207 6.37 -7.13 -17.73
CA LYS A 207 5.85 -6.54 -18.97
C LYS A 207 5.16 -5.19 -18.74
N ASP A 208 4.47 -5.04 -17.61
CA ASP A 208 3.79 -3.80 -17.22
C ASP A 208 4.80 -2.76 -16.70
N TYR A 209 5.94 -3.25 -16.21
CA TYR A 209 7.10 -2.46 -15.82
C TYR A 209 7.89 -1.90 -17.03
N SER A 210 8.07 -2.67 -18.10
CA SER A 210 9.09 -2.38 -19.13
C SER A 210 8.59 -1.67 -20.39
N HIS A 211 7.29 -1.64 -20.72
CA HIS A 211 6.87 -1.17 -22.05
C HIS A 211 5.73 -0.13 -22.14
N GLU A 212 5.05 0.25 -21.06
CA GLU A 212 3.86 1.14 -21.16
C GLU A 212 3.87 2.46 -20.35
N GLY A 213 4.97 2.83 -19.69
CA GLY A 213 5.18 4.20 -19.22
C GLY A 213 4.53 4.58 -17.87
N LEU A 214 3.91 3.65 -17.15
CA LEU A 214 3.32 3.93 -15.83
C LEU A 214 4.37 4.27 -14.77
N GLY A 215 5.53 3.61 -14.77
CA GLY A 215 6.62 3.94 -13.84
C GLY A 215 7.16 5.36 -14.02
N LYS A 216 7.28 5.82 -15.28
CA LYS A 216 7.65 7.21 -15.60
C LYS A 216 6.54 8.18 -15.18
N VAL A 217 5.28 7.84 -15.39
CA VAL A 217 4.11 8.63 -15.00
C VAL A 217 3.99 8.77 -13.48
N MET A 218 4.16 7.67 -12.72
CA MET A 218 4.15 7.69 -11.26
C MET A 218 5.32 8.48 -10.69
N LYS A 219 6.51 8.40 -11.31
CA LYS A 219 7.66 9.25 -10.97
C LYS A 219 7.38 10.73 -11.23
N THR A 220 6.74 11.08 -12.35
CA THR A 220 6.33 12.47 -12.66
C THR A 220 5.24 12.96 -11.70
N LEU A 221 4.24 12.14 -11.37
CA LEU A 221 3.18 12.49 -10.41
C LEU A 221 3.72 12.64 -8.98
N ASN A 222 4.68 11.81 -8.58
CA ASN A 222 5.39 11.94 -7.31
C ASN A 222 6.26 13.19 -7.25
N GLY A 223 6.91 13.58 -8.36
CA GLY A 223 7.72 14.80 -8.46
C GLY A 223 6.89 16.09 -8.51
N ASP A 224 5.75 16.08 -9.19
CA ASP A 224 5.00 17.30 -9.53
C ASP A 224 3.76 17.57 -8.63
N PHE A 225 3.18 16.54 -7.98
CA PHE A 225 1.89 16.69 -7.25
C PHE A 225 1.80 15.99 -5.88
N ALA A 226 2.61 14.98 -5.60
CA ALA A 226 2.54 14.24 -4.32
C ALA A 226 3.18 15.00 -3.12
N THR A 227 3.70 16.20 -3.34
CA THR A 227 4.28 17.10 -2.34
C THR A 227 3.24 17.85 -1.50
N ILE A 228 1.93 17.64 -1.74
CA ILE A 228 0.86 18.38 -1.04
C ILE A 228 -0.14 17.42 -0.38
N GLY A 229 0.04 17.17 0.93
CA GLY A 229 -1.10 17.16 1.87
C GLY A 229 -1.78 15.84 2.30
N THR A 230 -1.14 14.66 2.23
CA THR A 230 -1.84 13.38 2.54
C THR A 230 -2.09 13.08 4.02
N ARG A 231 -1.63 13.96 4.94
CA ARG A 231 -1.69 13.91 6.42
C ARG A 231 -2.52 12.76 7.02
N PRO A 232 -1.98 11.52 7.08
CA PRO A 232 -2.69 10.40 7.68
C PRO A 232 -3.01 10.67 9.16
N PRO A 233 -4.09 10.10 9.73
CA PRO A 233 -4.41 10.22 11.15
C PRO A 233 -3.23 9.87 12.05
N LYS A 234 -2.96 10.69 13.07
CA LYS A 234 -1.85 10.48 14.03
C LYS A 234 -2.01 9.25 14.93
N SER A 235 -3.22 8.68 14.97
CA SER A 235 -3.56 7.47 15.72
C SER A 235 -3.11 6.17 15.02
N LEU A 236 -2.58 6.26 13.80
CA LEU A 236 -2.06 5.14 13.01
C LEU A 236 -0.60 4.86 13.31
#